data_AF-A0A1M6KJ99-F1
#
_entry.id   AF-A0A1M6KJ99-F1
#
_cell.length_a   1.000
_cell.length_b   1.000
_cell.length_c   1.000
_cell.angle_alpha   90.00
_cell.angle_beta   90.00
_cell.angle_gamma   90.00
#
_symmetry.space_group_name_H-M   'P 1'
#
loop_
_entity.id
_entity.type
_entity.pdbx_description
1 polymer ?
#
loop_
_entity_poly.entity_id
_entity_poly.type
_entity_poly.pdbx_seq_one_letter_code
_entity_poly.pdbx_strand_id
1 'polypeptide(L)' 'MIRVDTKDRIRELYFKEGQSIRAISRMLKVARKTVKRALADAEPPRYHLTKEKPKPVIGPF' A
#
# COMPACT_ATOMS: atom_id res chain seq x y z
N MET A 1 -0.52 7.77 -2.34
CA MET A 1 0.10 6.43 -2.15
C MET A 1 0.07 6.13 -0.66
N ILE A 2 -0.40 4.94 -0.25
CA ILE A 2 -0.47 4.60 1.18
C ILE A 2 0.90 4.06 1.61
N ARG A 3 1.33 4.35 2.84
CA ARG A 3 2.48 3.68 3.46
C ARG A 3 2.19 2.20 3.69
N VAL A 4 3.24 1.38 3.71
CA VAL A 4 3.15 -0.07 3.95
C VAL A 4 2.49 -0.33 5.31
N ASP A 5 2.88 0.39 6.35
CA ASP A 5 2.32 0.26 7.71
C ASP A 5 0.79 0.43 7.74
N THR A 6 0.25 1.39 6.98
CA THR A 6 -1.19 1.61 6.94
C THR A 6 -1.90 0.50 6.16
N LYS A 7 -1.26 -0.06 5.13
CA LYS A 7 -1.77 -1.21 4.38
C LYS A 7 -1.85 -2.44 5.28
N ASP A 8 -0.80 -2.69 6.06
CA ASP A 8 -0.74 -3.82 7.00
C ASP A 8 -1.80 -3.68 8.10
N ARG A 9 -1.94 -2.46 8.66
CA ARG A 9 -2.98 -2.20 9.66
C ARG A 9 -4.39 -2.42 9.10
N ILE A 10 -4.67 -1.99 7.86
CA ILE A 10 -5.96 -2.26 7.19
C ILE A 10 -6.23 -3.77 7.10
N ARG A 11 -5.22 -4.56 6.71
CA ARG A 11 -5.35 -6.01 6.54
C ARG A 11 -5.55 -6.70 7.89
N GLU A 12 -4.82 -6.29 8.92
CA GLU A 12 -4.98 -6.79 10.27
C GLU A 12 -6.40 -6.56 10.81
N LEU A 13 -6.90 -5.34 10.69
CA LEU A 13 -8.27 -4.99 11.11
C LEU A 13 -9.35 -5.81 10.38
N TYR A 14 -9.13 -6.09 9.10
CA TYR A 14 -10.12 -6.81 8.30
C TYR A 14 -10.07 -8.32 8.54
N PHE A 15 -8.88 -8.93 8.44
CA PHE A 15 -8.71 -10.38 8.49
C PHE A 15 -8.58 -10.93 9.91
N LYS A 16 -7.94 -10.21 10.83
CA LYS A 16 -7.81 -10.66 12.24
C LYS A 16 -8.97 -10.18 13.10
N GLU A 17 -9.33 -8.89 13.00
CA GLU A 17 -10.36 -8.29 13.86
C GLU A 17 -11.78 -8.33 13.25
N GLY A 18 -11.94 -8.76 11.99
CA GLY A 18 -13.24 -8.89 11.33
C GLY A 18 -13.97 -7.57 11.05
N GLN A 19 -13.26 -6.44 11.10
CA GLN A 19 -13.87 -5.11 10.94
C GLN A 19 -14.36 -4.87 9.51
N SER A 20 -15.52 -4.21 9.38
CA SER A 20 -16.03 -3.86 8.05
C SER A 20 -15.19 -2.79 7.35
N ILE A 21 -15.16 -2.80 6.02
CA ILE A 21 -14.50 -1.76 5.20
C ILE A 21 -14.96 -0.34 5.59
N ARG A 22 -16.23 -0.18 5.99
CA ARG A 22 -16.79 1.12 6.42
C ARG A 22 -16.21 1.55 7.77
N ALA A 23 -16.05 0.63 8.72
CA ALA A 23 -15.45 0.90 10.02
C ALA A 23 -13.97 1.28 9.88
N ILE A 24 -13.21 0.49 9.11
CA ILE A 24 -11.78 0.74 8.84
C ILE A 24 -11.58 2.11 8.17
N SER A 25 -12.41 2.45 7.18
CA SER A 25 -12.35 3.73 6.49
C SER A 25 -12.56 4.93 7.42
N ARG A 26 -13.49 4.82 8.38
CA ARG A 26 -13.74 5.88 9.38
C ARG A 26 -12.58 5.99 10.38
N MET A 27 -12.10 4.85 10.88
CA MET A 27 -11.06 4.81 11.91
C MET A 27 -9.70 5.31 11.40
N LEU A 28 -9.27 4.84 10.23
CA LEU A 28 -7.98 5.21 9.63
C LEU A 28 -8.07 6.45 8.74
N LYS A 29 -9.26 7.07 8.61
CA LYS A 29 -9.53 8.24 7.76
C LYS A 29 -9.04 8.06 6.31
N VAL A 30 -9.10 6.84 5.80
CA VAL A 30 -8.74 6.50 4.41
C VAL A 30 -10.00 6.26 3.58
N ALA A 31 -9.94 6.59 2.30
CA ALA A 31 -11.05 6.34 1.39
C ALA A 31 -11.35 4.83 1.28
N ARG A 32 -12.63 4.47 1.12
CA ARG A 32 -13.05 3.06 0.98
C ARG A 32 -12.39 2.34 -0.21
N LYS A 33 -12.11 3.07 -1.30
CA LYS A 33 -11.36 2.55 -2.47
C LYS A 33 -9.95 2.11 -2.08
N THR A 34 -9.31 2.89 -1.22
CA THR A 34 -7.98 2.65 -0.67
C THR A 34 -7.94 1.38 0.18
N VAL A 35 -8.95 1.19 1.04
CA VAL A 35 -9.14 -0.04 1.82
C VAL A 35 -9.33 -1.26 0.91
N LYS A 36 -10.22 -1.18 -0.08
CA LYS A 36 -10.41 -2.28 -1.05
C LYS A 36 -9.12 -2.65 -1.78
N ARG A 37 -8.33 -1.66 -2.21
CA ARG A 37 -7.06 -1.88 -2.90
C ARG A 37 -6.00 -2.52 -1.99
N ALA A 38 -6.00 -2.18 -0.70
CA ALA A 38 -5.14 -2.80 0.30
C ALA A 38 -5.52 -4.26 0.61
N LEU A 39 -6.81 -4.61 0.50
CA LEU A 39 -7.29 -5.98 0.67
C LEU A 39 -7.02 -6.84 -0.57
N ALA A 40 -7.18 -6.28 -1.77
CA ALA A 40 -7.03 -6.99 -3.05
C ALA A 40 -5.60 -7.50 -3.31
N ASP A 41 -4.59 -6.78 -2.83
CA ASP A 41 -3.19 -7.11 -3.07
C ASP A 41 -2.45 -7.15 -1.73
N ALA A 42 -1.72 -8.23 -1.46
CA ALA A 42 -0.92 -8.39 -0.25
C ALA A 42 0.52 -7.86 -0.41
N GLU A 43 1.00 -7.67 -1.64
CA GLU A 43 2.39 -7.31 -1.88
C GLU A 43 2.69 -5.87 -1.43
N PRO A 44 3.91 -5.59 -0.95
CA PRO A 44 4.34 -4.21 -0.75
C PRO A 44 4.19 -3.43 -2.06
N PRO A 45 3.78 -2.14 -2.01
CA PRO A 45 3.70 -1.34 -3.21
C PRO A 45 5.07 -1.26 -3.88
N ARG A 46 5.18 -1.84 -5.07
CA ARG A 46 6.40 -1.76 -5.88
C ARG A 46 6.50 -0.38 -6.53
N TYR A 47 7.60 0.30 -6.27
CA TYR A 47 7.95 1.53 -6.96
C TYR A 47 8.61 1.18 -8.28
N HIS A 48 7.88 1.39 -9.38
CA HIS A 48 8.46 1.28 -10.71
C HIS A 48 8.95 2.66 -11.16
N LEU A 49 10.18 2.71 -11.68
CA LEU A 49 10.67 3.89 -12.36
C LEU A 49 9.82 4.13 -13.61
N THR A 50 9.25 5.32 -13.77
CA THR A 50 8.47 5.69 -14.95
C THR A 50 9.32 5.99 -16.18
N LYS A 51 10.63 6.23 -15.97
CA LYS A 51 11.62 6.46 -17.02
C LYS A 51 12.91 5.76 -16.64
N GLU A 52 13.59 5.23 -17.64
CA GLU A 52 14.94 4.68 -17.46
C GLU A 52 15.90 5.78 -16.97
N LYS A 53 16.85 5.42 -16.11
CA LYS A 53 17.89 6.36 -15.69
C LYS A 53 18.85 6.54 -16.88
N PRO A 54 18.99 7.77 -17.44
CA PRO A 54 19.77 8.00 -18.66
C PRO A 54 21.28 7.76 -18.48
N LYS A 55 21.76 7.67 -17.23
CA LYS A 55 23.14 7.36 -16.89
C LYS A 55 23.15 6.37 -15.72
N PRO A 56 23.52 5.10 -15.93
CA PRO A 56 23.86 4.24 -14.81
C PRO A 56 25.03 4.89 -14.03
N VAL A 57 24.95 4.92 -12.70
CA VAL A 57 26.00 5.48 -11.82
C VAL A 57 27.22 4.54 -11.73
N ILE A 58 27.29 3.54 -12.61
CA ILE A 58 28.45 2.68 -12.77
C ILE A 58 29.43 3.47 -13.64
N GLY A 59 30.30 4.26 -12.99
CA GLY A 59 31.58 4.62 -13.59
C GLY A 59 32.43 3.36 -13.82
N PRO A 60 33.50 3.43 -14.62
CA PRO A 60 34.29 2.26 -14.97
C PRO A 60 35.20 1.85 -13.80
N PHE A 61 34.67 1.15 -12.81
CA PHE A 61 35.43 0.34 -11.84
C PHE A 61 34.57 -0.84 -11.39
#